data_AF-A0A662L5H9-F1
#
_entry.id   AF-A0A662L5H9-F1
#
_cell.length_a   1.000
_cell.length_b   1.000
_cell.length_c   1.000
_cell.angle_alpha   90.00
_cell.angle_beta   90.00
_cell.angle_gamma   90.00
#
_symmetry.space_group_name_H-M   'P 1'
#
loop_
_entity.id
_entity.type
_entity.pdbx_description
1 polymer ?
#
loop_
_entity_poly.entity_id
_entity_poly.type
_entity_poly.pdbx_seq_one_letter_code
_entity_poly.pdbx_strand_id
1 'polypeptide(L)' 'MHISYRYFDAKKQEEIELTAFALLGSALTTISAFALLSFSPLPPLRLFGISIAIAISYSFIACVFVLPAILKRLFP' A
#
# COMPACT_ATOMS: atom_id res chain seq x y z
N MET A 1 19.26 8.64 -31.71
CA MET A 1 19.08 8.89 -30.26
C MET A 1 17.58 8.94 -29.92
N HIS A 2 16.83 7.85 -30.12
CA HIS A 2 15.37 7.78 -29.90
C HIS A 2 14.90 6.42 -29.34
N ILE A 3 15.78 5.41 -29.34
CA ILE A 3 15.50 4.06 -28.82
C ILE A 3 15.45 4.05 -27.29
N SER A 4 16.27 4.87 -26.62
CA SER A 4 16.48 4.81 -25.16
C SER A 4 15.25 5.21 -24.32
N TYR A 5 14.39 6.11 -24.82
CA TYR A 5 13.20 6.55 -24.08
C TYR A 5 12.14 5.46 -23.93
N ARG A 6 11.99 4.61 -24.96
CA ARG A 6 11.00 3.51 -24.94
C ARG A 6 11.36 2.43 -23.92
N TYR A 7 12.65 2.23 -23.64
CA TYR A 7 13.10 1.32 -22.58
C TYR A 7 12.91 1.91 -21.18
N PHE A 8 13.03 3.24 -21.04
CA PHE A 8 12.87 3.91 -19.76
C PHE A 8 11.40 3.91 -19.29
N ASP A 9 10.44 4.15 -20.19
CA ASP A 9 9.01 4.10 -19.85
C ASP A 9 8.52 2.67 -19.58
N ALA A 10 8.96 1.68 -20.37
CA ALA A 10 8.60 0.29 -20.14
C ALA A 10 9.12 -0.23 -18.78
N LYS A 11 10.35 0.12 -18.42
CA LYS A 11 10.94 -0.28 -17.13
C LYS A 11 10.28 0.43 -15.95
N LYS A 12 9.94 1.72 -16.11
CA LYS A 12 9.24 2.51 -15.09
C LYS A 12 7.86 1.95 -14.75
N GLN A 13 7.10 1.48 -15.76
CA GLN A 13 5.77 0.88 -15.55
C GLN A 13 5.88 -0.44 -14.77
N GLU A 14 6.83 -1.30 -15.17
CA GLU A 14 7.06 -2.60 -14.51
C GLU A 14 7.52 -2.42 -13.05
N GLU A 15 8.40 -1.45 -12.78
CA GLU A 15 8.86 -1.13 -11.43
C GLU A 15 7.73 -0.62 -10.52
N ILE A 16 6.78 0.15 -11.06
CA ILE A 16 5.61 0.63 -10.31
C ILE A 16 4.66 -0.52 -9.99
N GLU A 17 4.37 -1.40 -10.95
CA GLU A 17 3.51 -2.57 -10.71
C GLU A 17 4.12 -3.52 -9.67
N LEU A 18 5.42 -3.81 -9.80
CA LEU A 18 6.14 -4.67 -8.85
C LEU A 18 6.15 -4.07 -7.43
N THR A 19 6.42 -2.77 -7.31
CA THR A 19 6.43 -2.07 -6.02
C THR A 19 5.03 -2.01 -5.42
N ALA A 20 3.99 -1.80 -6.24
CA ALA A 20 2.61 -1.83 -5.78
C ALA A 20 2.31 -3.19 -5.14
N PHE A 21 2.55 -4.30 -5.85
CA PHE A 21 2.36 -5.66 -5.31
C PHE A 21 3.17 -5.94 -4.03
N ALA A 22 4.43 -5.48 -3.98
CA ALA A 22 5.28 -5.63 -2.79
C ALA A 22 4.73 -4.85 -1.57
N LEU A 23 4.24 -3.62 -1.80
CA LEU A 23 3.55 -2.83 -0.79
C LEU A 23 2.23 -3.48 -0.37
N LEU A 24 1.48 -4.09 -1.30
CA LEU A 24 0.24 -4.79 -0.97
C LEU A 24 0.49 -5.95 -0.01
N GLY A 25 1.51 -6.77 -0.27
CA GLY A 25 1.89 -7.87 0.61
C GLY A 25 2.33 -7.39 2.01
N SER A 26 3.11 -6.31 2.07
CA SER A 26 3.55 -5.71 3.34
C SER A 26 2.39 -5.14 4.17
N ALA A 27 1.42 -4.51 3.51
CA ALA A 27 0.24 -4.01 4.20
C ALA A 27 -0.67 -5.15 4.68
N LEU A 28 -0.86 -6.19 3.88
CA LEU A 28 -1.66 -7.36 4.26
C LEU A 28 -1.11 -8.04 5.51
N THR A 29 0.22 -8.16 5.62
CA THR A 29 0.86 -8.71 6.83
C THR A 29 0.68 -7.80 8.04
N THR A 30 0.68 -6.47 7.85
CA THR A 30 0.45 -5.49 8.91
C THR A 30 -0.99 -5.57 9.43
N ILE A 31 -1.96 -5.61 8.51
CA ILE A 31 -3.37 -5.80 8.83
C ILE A 31 -3.54 -7.13 9.58
N SER A 32 -2.88 -8.19 9.14
CA SER A 32 -2.92 -9.50 9.80
C SER A 32 -2.36 -9.44 11.23
N ALA A 33 -1.22 -8.78 11.45
CA ALA A 33 -0.63 -8.61 12.78
C ALA A 33 -1.55 -7.84 13.74
N PHE A 34 -2.15 -6.74 13.29
CA PHE A 34 -3.10 -5.96 14.11
C PHE A 34 -4.46 -6.66 14.28
N ALA A 35 -4.90 -7.44 13.30
CA ALA A 35 -6.10 -8.27 13.41
C ALA A 35 -5.92 -9.37 14.48
N LEU A 36 -4.75 -9.99 14.57
CA LEU A 36 -4.41 -10.92 15.65
C LEU A 36 -4.36 -10.22 17.01
N LEU A 37 -3.88 -8.98 17.07
CA LEU A 37 -3.91 -8.18 18.30
C LEU A 37 -5.35 -7.88 18.77
N SER A 38 -6.29 -7.71 17.83
CA SER A 38 -7.73 -7.64 18.13
C SER A 38 -8.32 -8.95 18.70
N PHE A 39 -7.64 -10.07 18.52
CA PHE A 39 -7.99 -11.35 19.17
C PHE A 39 -7.46 -11.46 20.61
N SER A 40 -6.71 -10.46 21.10
CA SER A 40 -6.13 -10.48 22.44
C SER A 40 -7.18 -10.43 23.56
N PRO A 41 -7.02 -11.21 24.66
CA PRO A 41 -7.98 -11.32 25.76
C PRO A 41 -8.05 -10.09 26.69
N LEU A 42 -7.24 -9.05 26.45
CA LEU A 42 -7.19 -7.84 27.27
C LEU A 42 -8.14 -6.77 26.70
N PRO A 43 -9.23 -6.38 27.41
CA PRO A 43 -10.23 -5.44 26.90
C PRO A 43 -9.69 -4.09 26.38
N PRO A 44 -8.66 -3.46 26.99
CA PRO A 44 -8.09 -2.22 26.46
C PRO A 44 -7.33 -2.40 25.13
N LEU A 45 -6.66 -3.55 24.98
CA LEU A 45 -5.81 -3.84 23.83
C LEU A 45 -6.62 -4.15 22.56
N ARG A 46 -7.85 -4.64 22.75
CA ARG A 46 -8.77 -4.99 21.67
C ARG A 46 -9.29 -3.77 20.90
N LEU A 47 -9.77 -2.77 21.63
CA LEU A 47 -10.28 -1.51 21.06
C LEU A 47 -9.18 -0.75 20.33
N PHE A 48 -7.98 -0.72 20.92
CA PHE A 48 -6.79 -0.18 20.29
C PHE A 48 -6.43 -0.93 19.01
N GLY A 49 -6.39 -2.26 19.05
CA GLY A 49 -6.10 -3.10 17.89
C GLY A 49 -7.10 -2.91 16.73
N ILE A 50 -8.41 -2.84 17.02
CA ILE A 50 -9.46 -2.60 16.02
C ILE A 50 -9.31 -1.22 15.38
N SER A 51 -9.12 -0.16 16.18
CA SER A 51 -8.96 1.20 15.66
C SER A 51 -7.77 1.30 14.72
N ILE A 52 -6.63 0.69 15.09
CA ILE A 52 -5.43 0.69 14.26
C ILE A 52 -5.62 -0.17 13.02
N ALA A 53 -6.26 -1.35 13.12
CA ALA A 53 -6.54 -2.20 11.97
C ALA A 53 -7.40 -1.49 10.91
N ILE A 54 -8.45 -0.79 11.32
CA ILE A 54 -9.31 -0.01 10.41
C ILE A 54 -8.52 1.16 9.82
N ALA A 55 -7.75 1.88 10.63
CA ALA A 55 -6.93 3.01 10.18
C ALA A 55 -5.88 2.59 9.13
N ILE A 56 -5.17 1.48 9.36
CA ILE A 56 -4.17 0.96 8.42
C ILE A 56 -4.84 0.49 7.13
N SER A 57 -5.97 -0.22 7.22
CA SER A 57 -6.71 -0.67 6.05
C SER A 57 -7.17 0.53 5.19
N TYR A 58 -7.68 1.58 5.81
CA TYR A 58 -8.09 2.80 5.12
C TYR A 58 -6.91 3.57 4.52
N SER A 59 -5.83 3.73 5.28
CA SER A 59 -4.61 4.42 4.83
C SER A 59 -3.93 3.67 3.68
N PHE A 60 -3.99 2.34 3.70
CA PHE A 60 -3.47 1.50 2.61
C PHE A 60 -4.28 1.64 1.32
N ILE A 61 -5.61 1.57 1.40
CA ILE A 61 -6.49 1.81 0.24
C ILE A 61 -6.25 3.21 -0.32
N ALA A 62 -6.15 4.21 0.56
CA ALA A 62 -5.82 5.58 0.17
C ALA A 62 -4.45 5.65 -0.52
N CYS A 63 -3.41 4.99 -0.01
CA CYS A 63 -2.07 4.98 -0.60
C CYS A 63 -2.08 4.35 -2.01
N VAL A 64 -2.71 3.19 -2.18
CA VAL A 64 -2.84 2.51 -3.48
C VAL A 64 -3.57 3.37 -4.50
N PHE A 65 -4.52 4.20 -4.08
CA PHE A 65 -5.29 5.06 -4.98
C PHE A 65 -4.64 6.43 -5.21
N VAL A 66 -4.03 7.01 -4.18
CA VAL A 66 -3.39 8.34 -4.20
C VAL A 66 -2.07 8.30 -4.97
N LEU A 67 -1.27 7.25 -4.80
CA LEU A 67 0.03 7.12 -5.47
C LEU A 67 -0.08 7.13 -7.02
N PRO A 68 -0.97 6.35 -7.68
CA PRO A 68 -1.17 6.45 -9.12
C PRO A 68 -1.89 7.73 -9.53
N ALA A 69 -2.77 8.29 -8.68
CA ALA A 69 -3.44 9.56 -8.96
C ALA A 69 -2.46 10.74 -9.02
N ILE A 70 -1.52 10.81 -8.08
CA ILE A 70 -0.45 11.82 -8.07
C ILE A 70 0.47 11.64 -9.28
N LEU A 71 0.86 10.39 -9.59
CA LEU A 71 1.73 10.12 -10.72
C LEU A 71 1.08 10.52 -12.06
N LYS A 72 -0.20 10.19 -12.26
CA LYS A 72 -0.97 10.62 -13.45
C LYS A 72 -1.15 12.13 -13.53
N ARG A 73 -1.23 12.83 -12.39
CA ARG A 73 -1.47 14.29 -12.36
C ARG A 73 -0.18 15.09 -12.56
N LEU A 74 0.97 14.59 -12.11
CA LEU A 74 2.26 15.28 -12.17
C LEU A 74 2.98 15.07 -13.52
N PHE A 75 2.69 13.98 -14.23
CA PHE A 75 3.16 13.72 -15.59
C PHE A 75 1.97 13.61 -16.57
N PRO A 76 1.30 14.73 -16.91
CA PRO A 76 0.30 14.76 -17.97
C PRO A 76 0.91 14.53 -19.36
#